data_AF-A0A1Q7XKN1-F1
#
_entry.id   AF-A0A1Q7XKN1-F1
#
_cell.length_a   1.000
_cell.length_b   1.000
_cell.length_c   1.000
_cell.angle_alpha   90.00
_cell.angle_beta   90.00
_cell.angle_gamma   90.00
#
_symmetry.space_group_name_H-M   'P 1'
#
loop_
_entity.id
_entity.type
_entity.pdbx_description
1 polymer ?
#
loop_
_entity_poly.entity_id
_entity_poly.type
_entity_poly.pdbx_seq_one_letter_code
_entity_poly.pdbx_strand_id
1 'polypeptide(L)'
;FVGSIDTVFAQQPQLASYRETAQVLVDQKIQNQTTAFVTLTSTSPVEMRVPSDLAEKIRNTANLTSVVITNADTCVLGIKDQACVLVNMVQPSLLESYNITEIQSNARKVGDTLIGDTNKAFALNAEFNSVYINPKGELNAALGTSGVVSGNRTISVVYTLPKPDSSYLYDGLTSILIPKQIRDDGGFYDVARTMAQNANSTVTFAITPGKAALIYQLQVGRHFPIKDKIDTIKPLELFGVNKLDKSMYFNVGFFPLNSIVEVVVLSNNDITVTDHGGNLAPTTIKNGQVVPADLTKAG
;
A
#
# COMPACT_ATOMS: atom_id res chain seq x y z
N PHE A 1 4.86 31.35 49.96
CA PHE A 1 4.77 30.19 49.06
C PHE A 1 4.30 30.68 47.70
N VAL A 2 5.24 30.95 46.79
CA VAL A 2 4.94 31.31 45.41
C VAL A 2 5.03 30.00 44.62
N GLY A 3 3.89 29.46 44.22
CA GLY A 3 3.84 28.30 43.34
C GLY A 3 4.10 28.76 41.91
N SER A 4 5.20 28.31 41.31
CA SER A 4 5.39 28.39 39.87
C SER A 4 4.28 27.61 39.20
N ILE A 5 3.50 28.30 38.38
CA ILE A 5 2.55 27.67 37.46
C ILE A 5 3.40 27.25 36.26
N ASP A 6 3.88 26.00 36.27
CA ASP A 6 4.49 25.43 35.08
C ASP A 6 3.41 25.28 34.02
N THR A 7 3.37 26.23 33.08
CA THR A 7 2.56 26.13 31.88
C THR A 7 3.16 25.04 31.00
N VAL A 8 2.68 23.81 31.18
CA VAL A 8 2.95 22.70 30.26
C VAL A 8 2.24 23.03 28.94
N PHE A 9 2.98 23.61 27.99
CA PHE A 9 2.50 23.73 26.62
C PHE A 9 2.37 22.33 26.03
N ALA A 10 1.13 21.88 25.81
CA ALA A 10 0.87 20.68 25.01
C ALA A 10 1.48 20.87 23.62
N GLN A 11 2.47 20.05 23.26
CA GLN A 11 3.10 20.10 21.95
C GLN A 11 2.02 19.83 20.89
N GLN A 12 1.88 20.70 19.88
CA GLN A 12 0.88 20.50 18.84
C GLN A 12 1.22 19.25 18.02
N PRO A 13 0.24 18.36 17.75
CA PRO A 13 0.46 17.21 16.88
C PRO A 13 0.97 17.66 15.52
N GLN A 14 2.03 17.01 15.06
CA GLN A 14 2.58 17.22 13.72
C GLN A 14 2.27 16.00 12.84
N LEU A 15 2.30 16.21 11.52
CA LEU A 15 2.15 15.19 10.50
C LEU A 15 3.44 15.14 9.69
N ALA A 16 4.16 14.03 9.78
CA ALA A 16 5.29 13.77 8.88
C ALA A 16 4.79 13.23 7.52
N SER A 17 5.61 13.38 6.48
CA SER A 17 5.35 12.79 5.17
C SER A 17 5.44 11.27 5.20
N TYR A 18 6.38 10.71 5.98
CA TYR A 18 6.47 9.27 6.22
C TYR A 18 5.37 8.80 7.17
N ARG A 19 4.68 7.72 6.79
CA ARG A 19 3.63 7.10 7.60
C ARG A 19 3.73 5.60 7.56
N GLU A 20 3.33 5.00 8.66
CA GLU A 20 3.30 3.58 8.90
C GLU A 20 1.88 3.16 9.25
N THR A 21 1.33 2.17 8.54
CA THR A 21 -0.01 1.66 8.80
C THR A 21 0.02 0.15 8.88
N ALA A 22 -0.53 -0.41 9.94
CA ALA A 22 -0.74 -1.84 10.13
C ALA A 22 -2.24 -2.07 10.08
N GLN A 23 -2.71 -2.85 9.11
CA GLN A 23 -4.12 -3.04 8.87
C GLN A 23 -4.48 -4.53 8.92
N VAL A 24 -5.61 -4.85 9.54
CA VAL A 24 -6.27 -6.15 9.39
C VAL A 24 -7.60 -5.93 8.68
N LEU A 25 -7.75 -6.51 7.50
CA LEU A 25 -8.99 -6.55 6.74
C LEU A 25 -9.61 -7.94 6.86
N VAL A 26 -10.73 -8.04 7.55
CA VAL A 26 -11.58 -9.24 7.55
C VAL A 26 -12.65 -9.05 6.49
N ASP A 27 -12.58 -9.80 5.39
CA ASP A 27 -13.53 -9.70 4.30
C ASP A 27 -14.30 -11.02 4.10
N GLN A 28 -15.52 -11.07 4.63
CA GLN A 28 -16.45 -12.20 4.47
C GLN A 28 -17.37 -12.05 3.25
N LYS A 29 -17.37 -10.88 2.59
CA LYS A 29 -18.32 -10.55 1.52
C LYS A 29 -17.76 -10.86 0.14
N ILE A 30 -16.51 -10.49 -0.10
CA ILE A 30 -15.93 -10.48 -1.43
C ILE A 30 -14.88 -11.59 -1.54
N GLN A 31 -13.89 -11.59 -0.66
CA GLN A 31 -12.76 -12.53 -0.74
C GLN A 31 -12.89 -13.77 0.17
N ASN A 32 -13.79 -13.73 1.15
CA ASN A 32 -13.87 -14.72 2.23
C ASN A 32 -12.50 -15.01 2.88
N GLN A 33 -11.77 -13.93 3.17
CA GLN A 33 -10.38 -13.97 3.61
C GLN A 33 -10.10 -12.87 4.64
N THR A 34 -9.26 -13.18 5.63
CA THR A 34 -8.62 -12.18 6.48
C THR A 34 -7.25 -11.86 5.89
N THR A 35 -6.98 -10.58 5.71
CA THR A 35 -5.67 -10.12 5.22
C THR A 35 -5.06 -9.14 6.19
N ALA A 36 -3.82 -9.40 6.60
CA ALA A 36 -3.05 -8.51 7.43
C ALA A 36 -1.98 -7.84 6.57
N PHE A 37 -1.90 -6.52 6.63
CA PHE A 37 -0.93 -5.73 5.87
C PHE A 37 -0.16 -4.78 6.76
N VAL A 38 1.11 -4.58 6.45
CA VAL A 38 1.87 -3.41 6.91
C VAL A 38 2.24 -2.58 5.69
N THR A 39 1.93 -1.29 5.73
CA THR A 39 2.14 -0.33 4.65
C THR A 39 2.98 0.83 5.14
N LEU A 40 4.11 1.07 4.47
CA LEU A 40 4.94 2.25 4.65
C LEU A 40 4.63 3.19 3.48
N THR A 41 4.36 4.46 3.78
CA THR A 41 4.08 5.47 2.75
C THR A 41 4.90 6.72 2.96
N SER A 42 5.24 7.41 1.87
CA SER A 42 5.80 8.75 1.94
C SER A 42 5.52 9.53 0.66
N THR A 43 5.53 10.86 0.77
CA THR A 43 5.57 11.78 -0.38
C THR A 43 6.94 12.44 -0.55
N SER A 44 7.91 12.09 0.30
CA SER A 44 9.22 12.71 0.37
C SER A 44 10.28 11.84 -0.31
N PRO A 45 11.02 12.38 -1.30
CA PRO A 45 12.08 11.64 -1.99
C PRO A 45 13.30 11.37 -1.11
N VAL A 46 13.42 12.00 0.07
CA VAL A 46 14.51 11.72 1.01
C VAL A 46 14.19 10.56 1.96
N GLU A 47 12.90 10.29 2.17
CA GLU A 47 12.37 9.20 3.02
C GLU A 47 12.12 7.92 2.21
N MET A 48 11.71 8.04 0.94
CA MET A 48 11.67 6.93 -0.02
C MET A 48 12.39 7.33 -1.32
N ARG A 49 13.59 6.78 -1.50
CA ARG A 49 14.60 7.20 -2.46
C ARG A 49 14.49 6.45 -3.78
N VAL A 50 13.41 6.67 -4.52
CA VAL A 50 13.35 6.26 -5.93
C VAL A 50 14.41 7.05 -6.72
N PRO A 51 15.19 6.42 -7.60
CA PRO A 51 16.16 7.13 -8.44
C PRO A 51 15.52 8.28 -9.23
N SER A 52 16.21 9.43 -9.29
CA SER A 52 15.68 10.69 -9.85
C SER A 52 15.19 10.53 -11.28
N ASP A 53 15.96 9.86 -12.14
CA ASP A 53 15.63 9.69 -13.57
C ASP A 53 14.27 8.97 -13.73
N LEU A 54 14.05 7.91 -12.95
CA LEU A 54 12.78 7.18 -12.96
C LEU A 54 11.65 8.03 -12.36
N ALA A 55 11.91 8.71 -11.24
CA ALA A 55 10.92 9.57 -10.58
C ALA A 55 10.44 10.71 -11.49
N GLU A 56 11.36 11.39 -12.19
CA GLU A 56 11.03 12.44 -13.14
C GLU A 56 10.23 11.91 -14.33
N LYS A 57 10.63 10.74 -14.87
CA LYS A 57 9.91 10.11 -15.98
C LYS A 57 8.49 9.74 -15.60
N ILE A 58 8.29 9.13 -14.43
CA ILE A 58 6.96 8.82 -13.88
C ILE A 58 6.14 10.11 -13.73
N ARG A 59 6.72 11.18 -13.17
CA ARG A 59 6.02 12.46 -12.95
C ARG A 59 5.57 13.11 -14.26
N ASN A 60 6.36 12.99 -15.31
CA ASN A 60 6.15 13.66 -16.60
C ASN A 60 5.41 12.79 -17.63
N THR A 61 5.11 11.53 -17.31
CA THR A 61 4.37 10.64 -18.21
C THR A 61 2.88 10.93 -18.10
N ALA A 62 2.30 11.53 -19.13
CA ALA A 62 0.88 11.84 -19.16
C ALA A 62 0.01 10.58 -19.01
N ASN A 63 -1.15 10.71 -18.36
CA ASN A 63 -2.14 9.65 -18.15
C ASN A 63 -1.66 8.46 -17.30
N LEU A 64 -0.41 8.46 -16.83
CA LEU A 64 0.12 7.44 -15.93
C LEU A 64 -0.58 7.56 -14.57
N THR A 65 -1.06 6.44 -14.04
CA THR A 65 -1.68 6.37 -12.71
C THR A 65 -0.80 5.70 -11.68
N SER A 66 0.04 4.74 -12.06
CA SER A 66 1.08 4.20 -11.18
C SER A 66 2.08 3.30 -11.91
N VAL A 67 3.26 3.14 -11.31
CA VAL A 67 4.16 2.01 -11.56
C VAL A 67 4.17 1.13 -10.33
N VAL A 68 3.92 -0.17 -10.49
CA VAL A 68 3.81 -1.13 -9.38
C VAL A 68 4.77 -2.29 -9.58
N ILE A 69 5.46 -2.71 -8.53
CA ILE A 69 6.31 -3.91 -8.48
C ILE A 69 5.72 -4.84 -7.44
N THR A 70 5.39 -6.09 -7.79
CA THR A 70 4.76 -7.03 -6.86
C THR A 70 5.11 -8.48 -7.14
N ASN A 71 5.14 -9.31 -6.10
CA ASN A 71 5.20 -10.77 -6.25
C ASN A 71 3.90 -11.47 -5.85
N ALA A 72 2.77 -10.75 -5.84
CA ALA A 72 1.47 -11.36 -5.63
C ALA A 72 1.22 -12.51 -6.62
N ASP A 73 0.59 -13.59 -6.14
CA ASP A 73 0.32 -14.81 -6.92
C ASP A 73 -0.41 -14.54 -8.24
N THR A 74 -1.24 -13.50 -8.26
CA THR A 74 -1.96 -13.04 -9.44
C THR A 74 -1.98 -11.53 -9.44
N CYS A 75 -1.15 -10.91 -10.30
CA CYS A 75 -1.10 -9.45 -10.45
C CYS A 75 -2.16 -8.92 -11.43
N VAL A 76 -2.50 -9.72 -12.45
CA VAL A 76 -3.64 -9.54 -13.36
C VAL A 76 -4.20 -10.92 -13.71
N LEU A 77 -5.45 -10.99 -14.19
CA LEU A 77 -6.05 -12.25 -14.60
C LEU A 77 -5.22 -12.94 -15.69
N GLY A 78 -4.91 -14.23 -15.47
CA GLY A 78 -4.17 -15.07 -16.41
C GLY A 78 -2.67 -15.20 -16.13
N ILE A 79 -2.09 -14.36 -15.26
CA ILE A 79 -0.70 -14.48 -14.83
C ILE A 79 -0.65 -15.15 -13.47
N LYS A 80 0.14 -16.23 -13.38
CA LYS A 80 0.36 -17.02 -12.17
C LYS A 80 1.84 -17.32 -12.00
N ASP A 81 2.28 -17.47 -10.76
CA ASP A 81 3.64 -17.90 -10.39
C ASP A 81 4.76 -17.02 -10.97
N GLN A 82 4.45 -15.76 -11.26
CA GLN A 82 5.38 -14.74 -11.71
C GLN A 82 5.22 -13.48 -10.87
N ALA A 83 6.31 -12.78 -10.64
CA ALA A 83 6.23 -11.40 -10.19
C ALA A 83 5.90 -10.49 -11.37
N CYS A 84 5.44 -9.28 -11.07
CA CYS A 84 5.00 -8.33 -12.08
C CYS A 84 5.55 -6.93 -11.81
N VAL A 85 5.86 -6.25 -12.91
CA VAL A 85 5.94 -4.80 -12.98
C VAL A 85 4.74 -4.33 -13.79
N LEU A 86 3.87 -3.51 -13.19
CA LEU A 86 2.68 -2.96 -13.83
C LEU A 86 2.88 -1.48 -14.10
N VAL A 87 2.68 -1.06 -15.34
CA VAL A 87 2.58 0.35 -15.70
C VAL A 87 1.10 0.65 -15.97
N ASN A 88 0.46 1.31 -15.02
CA ASN A 88 -0.96 1.60 -15.06
C ASN A 88 -1.21 3.01 -15.60
N MET A 89 -2.22 3.14 -16.46
CA MET A 89 -2.62 4.42 -17.05
C MET A 89 -4.13 4.49 -17.26
N VAL A 90 -4.65 5.71 -17.40
CA VAL A 90 -6.05 5.98 -17.74
C VAL A 90 -6.10 6.93 -18.93
N GLN A 91 -6.54 6.44 -20.08
CA GLN A 91 -6.66 7.23 -21.30
C GLN A 91 -8.04 7.01 -21.94
N PRO A 92 -9.05 7.84 -21.58
CA PRO A 92 -10.44 7.67 -22.03
C PRO A 92 -10.57 7.64 -23.56
N SER A 93 -9.90 8.56 -24.26
CA SER A 93 -9.94 8.64 -25.73
C SER A 93 -9.41 7.37 -26.41
N LEU A 94 -8.39 6.73 -25.82
CA LEU A 94 -7.84 5.49 -26.35
C LEU A 94 -8.82 4.33 -26.15
N LEU A 95 -9.50 4.27 -25.00
CA LEU A 95 -10.51 3.25 -24.73
C LEU A 95 -11.78 3.43 -25.57
N GLU A 96 -12.14 4.66 -25.90
CA GLU A 96 -13.30 5.03 -26.73
C GLU A 96 -13.09 4.72 -28.22
N SER A 97 -11.87 4.39 -28.65
CA SER A 97 -11.61 3.86 -29.99
C SER A 97 -12.25 2.47 -30.19
N TYR A 98 -12.48 1.72 -29.10
CA TYR A 98 -12.85 0.30 -29.09
C TYR A 98 -11.92 -0.60 -29.94
N ASN A 99 -10.74 -0.09 -30.33
CA ASN A 99 -9.76 -0.79 -31.14
C ASN A 99 -8.70 -1.42 -30.22
N ILE A 100 -8.88 -2.71 -29.90
CA ILE A 100 -7.99 -3.43 -28.97
C ILE A 100 -6.53 -3.37 -29.41
N THR A 101 -6.25 -3.57 -30.70
CA THR A 101 -4.88 -3.55 -31.24
C THR A 101 -4.21 -2.19 -31.03
N GLU A 102 -4.97 -1.11 -31.23
CA GLU A 102 -4.48 0.26 -31.01
C GLU A 102 -4.28 0.55 -29.52
N ILE A 103 -5.23 0.15 -28.67
CA ILE A 103 -5.12 0.27 -27.20
C ILE A 103 -3.85 -0.43 -26.71
N GLN A 104 -3.64 -1.68 -27.12
CA GLN A 104 -2.49 -2.48 -26.70
C GLN A 104 -1.17 -1.90 -27.21
N SER A 105 -1.09 -1.52 -28.49
CA SER A 105 0.12 -0.96 -29.09
C SER A 105 0.50 0.38 -28.45
N ASN A 106 -0.47 1.28 -28.26
CA ASN A 106 -0.20 2.60 -27.70
C ASN A 106 0.11 2.55 -26.20
N ALA A 107 -0.61 1.74 -25.43
CA ALA A 107 -0.30 1.55 -24.01
C ALA A 107 1.09 0.93 -23.84
N ARG A 108 1.42 -0.12 -24.60
CA ARG A 108 2.74 -0.75 -24.56
C ARG A 108 3.86 0.25 -24.83
N LYS A 109 3.72 1.15 -25.82
CA LYS A 109 4.73 2.19 -26.08
C LYS A 109 5.02 3.03 -24.83
N VAL A 110 3.99 3.39 -24.06
CA VAL A 110 4.18 4.12 -22.80
C VAL A 110 4.90 3.25 -21.77
N GLY A 111 4.48 2.00 -21.58
CA GLY A 111 5.15 1.05 -20.68
C GLY A 111 6.63 0.84 -21.03
N ASP A 112 6.95 0.68 -22.31
CA ASP A 112 8.30 0.39 -22.80
C ASP A 112 9.24 1.58 -22.57
N THR A 113 8.70 2.80 -22.43
CA THR A 113 9.51 3.95 -22.00
C THR A 113 9.92 3.85 -20.53
N LEU A 114 9.14 3.21 -19.65
CA LEU A 114 9.39 3.18 -18.20
C LEU A 114 10.10 1.91 -17.73
N ILE A 115 9.90 0.78 -18.41
CA ILE A 115 10.37 -0.52 -17.93
C ILE A 115 11.90 -0.61 -17.83
N GLY A 116 12.64 -0.04 -18.78
CA GLY A 116 14.11 -0.06 -18.76
C GLY A 116 14.67 0.65 -17.52
N ASP A 117 14.15 1.83 -17.21
CA ASP A 117 14.56 2.61 -16.03
C ASP A 117 14.08 1.95 -14.74
N THR A 118 12.92 1.30 -14.74
CA THR A 118 12.41 0.54 -13.59
C THR A 118 13.29 -0.68 -13.30
N ASN A 119 13.64 -1.46 -14.32
CA ASN A 119 14.54 -2.61 -14.20
C ASN A 119 15.91 -2.18 -13.69
N LYS A 120 16.47 -1.10 -14.24
CA LYS A 120 17.75 -0.54 -13.78
C LYS A 120 17.66 -0.04 -12.33
N ALA A 121 16.60 0.69 -11.97
CA ALA A 121 16.43 1.29 -10.66
C ALA A 121 16.33 0.27 -9.54
N PHE A 122 15.69 -0.87 -9.79
CA PHE A 122 15.40 -1.90 -8.78
C PHE A 122 16.12 -3.22 -9.01
N ALA A 123 17.12 -3.24 -9.89
CA ALA A 123 17.88 -4.44 -10.27
C ALA A 123 16.98 -5.62 -10.69
N LEU A 124 15.97 -5.34 -11.51
CA LEU A 124 15.03 -6.31 -12.06
C LEU A 124 15.33 -6.62 -13.52
N ASN A 125 14.69 -7.66 -14.03
CA ASN A 125 14.76 -8.10 -15.42
C ASN A 125 13.36 -8.39 -15.99
N ALA A 126 12.37 -7.56 -15.63
CA ALA A 126 11.00 -7.77 -16.08
C ALA A 126 10.86 -7.55 -17.59
N GLU A 127 10.20 -8.49 -18.26
CA GLU A 127 9.99 -8.52 -19.70
C GLU A 127 8.51 -8.38 -20.04
N PHE A 128 8.23 -7.82 -21.21
CA PHE A 128 6.85 -7.58 -21.63
C PHE A 128 6.07 -8.90 -21.68
N ASN A 129 4.91 -8.92 -21.04
CA ASN A 129 4.00 -10.05 -21.06
C ASN A 129 2.74 -9.72 -21.85
N SER A 130 2.01 -8.69 -21.42
CA SER A 130 0.70 -8.37 -21.99
C SER A 130 0.27 -6.93 -21.72
N VAL A 131 -0.80 -6.50 -22.39
CA VAL A 131 -1.56 -5.32 -22.00
C VAL A 131 -2.93 -5.78 -21.53
N TYR A 132 -3.21 -5.54 -20.26
CA TYR A 132 -4.47 -5.88 -19.61
C TYR A 132 -5.36 -4.64 -19.51
N ILE A 133 -6.54 -4.69 -20.10
CA ILE A 133 -7.53 -3.62 -20.00
C ILE A 133 -8.47 -3.99 -18.85
N ASN A 134 -8.57 -3.14 -17.84
CA ASN A 134 -9.51 -3.29 -16.73
C ASN A 134 -10.82 -2.57 -17.11
N PRO A 135 -11.79 -3.27 -17.73
CA PRO A 135 -12.91 -2.61 -18.36
C PRO A 135 -14.04 -2.41 -17.33
N LYS A 136 -14.97 -1.50 -17.63
CA LYS A 136 -16.17 -1.25 -16.83
C LYS A 136 -17.36 -0.99 -17.74
N GLY A 137 -18.53 -1.45 -17.34
CA GLY A 137 -19.80 -1.10 -17.99
C GLY A 137 -19.83 -1.53 -19.47
N GLU A 138 -20.31 -0.65 -20.34
CA GLU A 138 -20.46 -0.90 -21.79
C GLU A 138 -19.15 -1.31 -22.49
N LEU A 139 -18.00 -0.89 -21.97
CA LEU A 139 -16.68 -1.28 -22.48
C LEU A 139 -16.41 -2.79 -22.29
N ASN A 140 -16.96 -3.42 -21.25
CA ASN A 140 -16.89 -4.88 -21.08
C ASN A 140 -17.58 -5.60 -22.24
N ALA A 141 -18.77 -5.11 -22.63
CA ALA A 141 -19.57 -5.69 -23.70
C ALA A 141 -18.94 -5.44 -25.08
N ALA A 142 -18.43 -4.23 -25.33
CA ALA A 142 -17.79 -3.86 -26.60
C ALA A 142 -16.45 -4.57 -26.84
N LEU A 143 -15.69 -4.90 -25.78
CA LEU A 143 -14.41 -5.61 -25.88
C LEU A 143 -14.56 -7.14 -25.73
N GLY A 144 -15.78 -7.66 -25.55
CA GLY A 144 -16.04 -9.09 -25.39
C GLY A 144 -15.47 -9.69 -24.09
N THR A 145 -15.22 -8.88 -23.07
CA THR A 145 -14.57 -9.30 -21.82
C THR A 145 -15.61 -9.45 -20.69
N SER A 146 -15.63 -10.60 -20.02
CA SER A 146 -16.64 -10.95 -18.99
C SER A 146 -16.40 -10.32 -17.60
N GLY A 147 -15.57 -9.28 -17.47
CA GLY A 147 -15.14 -8.72 -16.19
C GLY A 147 -16.17 -7.82 -15.52
N VAL A 148 -17.13 -8.38 -14.76
CA VAL A 148 -18.24 -7.64 -14.14
C VAL A 148 -17.84 -6.87 -12.86
N VAL A 149 -16.60 -6.96 -12.39
CA VAL A 149 -16.22 -6.41 -11.09
C VAL A 149 -14.90 -5.62 -11.16
N SER A 150 -15.01 -4.29 -11.02
CA SER A 150 -13.95 -3.38 -10.55
C SER A 150 -12.88 -2.84 -11.51
N GLY A 151 -13.19 -2.57 -12.79
CA GLY A 151 -12.30 -1.75 -13.63
C GLY A 151 -12.52 -0.24 -13.44
N ASN A 152 -11.47 0.55 -13.24
CA ASN A 152 -11.56 2.03 -13.25
C ASN A 152 -11.25 2.62 -14.65
N ARG A 153 -11.64 1.91 -15.72
CA ARG A 153 -11.20 2.20 -17.12
C ARG A 153 -9.68 2.38 -17.20
N THR A 154 -8.93 1.50 -16.53
CA THR A 154 -7.46 1.53 -16.46
C THR A 154 -6.86 0.53 -17.44
N ILE A 155 -5.76 0.89 -18.07
CA ILE A 155 -4.93 0.00 -18.88
C ILE A 155 -3.67 -0.31 -18.07
N SER A 156 -3.34 -1.58 -17.94
CA SER A 156 -2.14 -2.08 -17.27
C SER A 156 -1.23 -2.70 -18.31
N VAL A 157 -0.06 -2.10 -18.56
CA VAL A 157 1.00 -2.78 -19.30
C VAL A 157 1.75 -3.65 -18.32
N VAL A 158 1.78 -4.95 -18.60
CA VAL A 158 2.24 -5.97 -17.67
C VAL A 158 3.56 -6.53 -18.15
N TYR A 159 4.56 -6.42 -17.29
CA TYR A 159 5.85 -7.04 -17.44
C TYR A 159 6.01 -8.10 -16.36
N THR A 160 6.61 -9.24 -16.68
CA THR A 160 6.80 -10.32 -15.71
C THR A 160 8.25 -10.70 -15.57
N LEU A 161 8.59 -11.27 -14.41
CA LEU A 161 9.90 -11.79 -14.06
C LEU A 161 9.73 -13.04 -13.18
N PRO A 162 10.76 -13.89 -13.04
CA PRO A 162 10.72 -15.02 -12.11
C PRO A 162 10.30 -14.53 -10.72
N LYS A 163 9.35 -15.24 -10.11
CA LYS A 163 8.77 -14.82 -8.82
C LYS A 163 9.79 -14.99 -7.69
N PRO A 164 10.31 -13.89 -7.10
CA PRO A 164 11.18 -13.99 -5.94
C PRO A 164 10.36 -14.29 -4.68
N ASP A 165 11.04 -14.87 -3.68
CA ASP A 165 10.51 -14.91 -2.31
C ASP A 165 10.23 -13.49 -1.82
N SER A 166 9.17 -13.34 -1.01
CA SER A 166 8.77 -12.05 -0.44
C SER A 166 9.87 -11.39 0.37
N SER A 167 10.65 -12.17 1.14
CA SER A 167 11.80 -11.66 1.88
C SER A 167 12.87 -11.09 0.96
N TYR A 168 13.18 -11.78 -0.14
CA TYR A 168 14.17 -11.32 -1.12
C TYR A 168 13.71 -10.05 -1.83
N LEU A 169 12.45 -10.00 -2.28
CA LEU A 169 11.90 -8.81 -2.91
C LEU A 169 11.85 -7.62 -1.95
N TYR A 170 11.43 -7.84 -0.71
CA TYR A 170 11.38 -6.81 0.33
C TYR A 170 12.77 -6.24 0.61
N ASP A 171 13.76 -7.10 0.90
CA ASP A 171 15.12 -6.66 1.20
C ASP A 171 15.75 -5.96 -0.02
N GLY A 172 15.53 -6.48 -1.24
CA GLY A 172 15.99 -5.86 -2.49
C GLY A 172 15.43 -4.45 -2.69
N LEU A 173 14.11 -4.28 -2.60
CA LEU A 173 13.45 -2.98 -2.74
C LEU A 173 13.86 -2.01 -1.63
N THR A 174 13.84 -2.44 -0.37
CA THR A 174 14.11 -1.55 0.78
C THR A 174 15.57 -1.14 0.89
N SER A 175 16.51 -1.93 0.38
CA SER A 175 17.92 -1.56 0.31
C SER A 175 18.16 -0.31 -0.54
N ILE A 176 17.29 -0.07 -1.53
CA ILE A 176 17.33 1.06 -2.46
C ILE A 176 16.42 2.18 -1.94
N LEU A 177 15.17 1.85 -1.63
CA LEU A 177 14.12 2.81 -1.29
C LEU A 177 14.30 3.44 0.08
N ILE A 178 14.59 2.64 1.11
CA ILE A 178 14.45 3.09 2.50
C ILE A 178 15.84 3.47 3.06
N PRO A 179 16.04 4.74 3.46
CA PRO A 179 17.27 5.19 4.09
C PRO A 179 17.62 4.36 5.32
N LYS A 180 18.92 4.19 5.57
CA LYS A 180 19.41 3.44 6.74
C LYS A 180 18.80 3.92 8.06
N GLN A 181 18.61 5.24 8.23
CA GLN A 181 17.97 5.80 9.43
C GLN A 181 16.59 5.17 9.70
N ILE A 182 15.67 5.20 8.73
CA ILE A 182 14.33 4.62 8.88
C ILE A 182 14.41 3.10 9.10
N ARG A 183 15.34 2.41 8.43
CA ARG A 183 15.53 0.96 8.59
C ARG A 183 16.06 0.56 9.97
N ASP A 184 16.94 1.37 10.55
CA ASP A 184 17.53 1.12 11.86
C ASP A 184 16.62 1.57 13.02
N ASP A 185 15.67 2.47 12.75
CA ASP A 185 14.71 3.01 13.74
C ASP A 185 13.54 2.05 14.07
N GLY A 186 13.50 0.88 13.41
CA GLY A 186 12.58 -0.22 13.68
C GLY A 186 11.11 0.11 13.40
N GLY A 187 10.23 -0.28 14.31
CA GLY A 187 8.79 -0.05 14.20
C GLY A 187 8.13 -0.91 13.13
N PHE A 188 7.27 -0.31 12.29
CA PHE A 188 6.47 -1.07 11.33
C PHE A 188 7.32 -1.58 10.17
N TYR A 189 8.46 -0.93 9.89
CA TYR A 189 9.46 -1.46 8.96
C TYR A 189 9.90 -2.88 9.35
N ASP A 190 10.26 -3.10 10.62
CA ASP A 190 10.68 -4.42 11.10
C ASP A 190 9.54 -5.43 11.03
N VAL A 191 8.31 -5.02 11.36
CA VAL A 191 7.15 -5.91 11.28
C VAL A 191 6.86 -6.32 9.83
N ALA A 192 6.93 -5.39 8.88
CA ALA A 192 6.81 -5.70 7.45
C ALA A 192 7.90 -6.68 7.00
N ARG A 193 9.14 -6.51 7.48
CA ARG A 193 10.26 -7.41 7.21
C ARG A 193 10.01 -8.81 7.78
N THR A 194 9.56 -8.92 9.03
CA THR A 194 9.17 -10.20 9.65
C THR A 194 8.04 -10.88 8.89
N MET A 195 7.01 -10.12 8.49
CA MET A 195 5.92 -10.65 7.69
C MET A 195 6.44 -11.24 6.38
N ALA A 196 7.30 -10.52 5.65
CA ALA A 196 7.84 -10.94 4.35
C ALA A 196 8.61 -12.27 4.37
N GLN A 197 9.07 -12.74 5.54
CA GLN A 197 9.71 -14.05 5.70
C GLN A 197 8.74 -15.24 5.54
N ASN A 198 7.42 -15.01 5.58
CA ASN A 198 6.43 -16.06 5.43
C ASN A 198 6.15 -16.34 3.95
N ALA A 199 6.08 -17.62 3.59
CA ALA A 199 5.86 -18.08 2.21
C ALA A 199 4.53 -17.61 1.59
N ASN A 200 3.50 -17.33 2.41
CA ASN A 200 2.20 -16.81 1.95
C ASN A 200 2.12 -15.28 1.93
N SER A 201 3.27 -14.60 2.05
CA SER A 201 3.31 -13.14 2.03
C SER A 201 3.39 -12.62 0.61
N THR A 202 2.89 -11.41 0.42
CA THR A 202 3.04 -10.64 -0.81
C THR A 202 3.71 -9.31 -0.50
N VAL A 203 4.59 -8.87 -1.39
CA VAL A 203 5.24 -7.55 -1.31
C VAL A 203 4.82 -6.76 -2.52
N THR A 204 4.37 -5.53 -2.29
CA THR A 204 3.96 -4.60 -3.35
C THR A 204 4.55 -3.24 -3.09
N PHE A 205 5.30 -2.71 -4.05
CA PHE A 205 5.74 -1.33 -4.07
C PHE A 205 5.04 -0.59 -5.20
N ALA A 206 4.49 0.59 -4.90
CA ALA A 206 3.81 1.44 -5.87
C ALA A 206 4.36 2.87 -5.84
N ILE A 207 4.53 3.44 -7.02
CA ILE A 207 4.84 4.85 -7.24
C ILE A 207 3.67 5.46 -8.00
N THR A 208 3.01 6.45 -7.39
CA THR A 208 1.83 7.10 -7.96
C THR A 208 2.12 8.59 -8.18
N PRO A 209 1.96 9.14 -9.40
CA PRO A 209 2.06 10.57 -9.62
C PRO A 209 0.91 11.31 -8.93
N GLY A 210 1.23 12.15 -7.95
CA GLY A 210 0.31 13.08 -7.31
C GLY A 210 0.41 14.49 -7.90
N LYS A 211 -0.50 15.39 -7.49
CA LYS A 211 -0.56 16.78 -8.01
C LYS A 211 0.73 17.57 -7.78
N ALA A 212 1.39 17.38 -6.64
CA ALA A 212 2.58 18.15 -6.24
C ALA A 212 3.83 17.28 -6.09
N ALA A 213 3.66 16.03 -5.62
CA ALA A 213 4.72 15.07 -5.35
C ALA A 213 4.27 13.68 -5.77
N LEU A 214 5.25 12.79 -5.97
CA LEU A 214 4.98 11.36 -6.08
C LEU A 214 4.55 10.82 -4.71
N ILE A 215 3.70 9.81 -4.72
CA ILE A 215 3.31 9.04 -3.54
C ILE A 215 3.97 7.68 -3.67
N TYR A 216 4.76 7.32 -2.67
CA TYR A 216 5.44 6.04 -2.56
C TYR A 216 4.71 5.18 -1.54
N GLN A 217 4.44 3.92 -1.87
CA GLN A 217 3.78 2.98 -0.99
C GLN A 217 4.44 1.61 -1.08
N LEU A 218 5.04 1.15 0.01
CA LEU A 218 5.56 -0.21 0.15
C LEU A 218 4.65 -0.97 1.13
N GLN A 219 4.07 -2.08 0.67
CA GLN A 219 3.16 -2.90 1.44
C GLN A 219 3.65 -4.34 1.49
N VAL A 220 3.52 -4.97 2.66
CA VAL A 220 3.66 -6.41 2.86
C VAL A 220 2.33 -6.95 3.37
N GLY A 221 1.77 -7.95 2.69
CA GLY A 221 0.50 -8.57 3.04
C GLY A 221 0.66 -10.05 3.38
N ARG A 222 -0.18 -10.55 4.30
CA ARG A 222 -0.37 -11.97 4.59
C ARG A 222 -1.84 -12.33 4.49
N HIS A 223 -2.12 -13.40 3.77
CA HIS A 223 -3.46 -13.82 3.42
C HIS A 223 -3.86 -15.09 4.20
N PHE A 224 -5.02 -15.05 4.85
CA PHE A 224 -5.52 -16.13 5.70
C PHE A 224 -6.97 -16.48 5.31
N PRO A 225 -7.25 -17.71 4.81
CA PRO A 225 -8.62 -18.09 4.47
C PRO A 225 -9.50 -18.11 5.73
N ILE A 226 -10.73 -17.60 5.61
CA ILE A 226 -11.73 -17.67 6.69
C ILE A 226 -12.37 -19.06 6.64
N LYS A 227 -12.10 -19.87 7.66
CA LYS A 227 -12.67 -21.23 7.79
C LYS A 227 -13.86 -21.27 8.74
N ASP A 228 -13.80 -20.48 9.80
CA ASP A 228 -14.78 -20.47 10.89
C ASP A 228 -15.30 -19.05 11.14
N LYS A 229 -16.29 -18.94 12.02
CA LYS A 229 -16.79 -17.66 12.51
C LYS A 229 -15.67 -16.86 13.20
N ILE A 230 -15.54 -15.58 12.86
CA ILE A 230 -14.55 -14.68 13.46
C ILE A 230 -15.22 -13.90 14.59
N ASP A 231 -14.98 -14.33 15.82
CA ASP A 231 -15.47 -13.67 17.04
C ASP A 231 -14.40 -12.84 17.75
N THR A 232 -13.12 -13.03 17.40
CA THR A 232 -11.99 -12.28 17.97
C THR A 232 -10.94 -12.08 16.90
N ILE A 233 -10.44 -10.86 16.79
CA ILE A 233 -9.34 -10.50 15.88
C ILE A 233 -8.13 -10.21 16.75
N LYS A 234 -7.02 -10.89 16.47
CA LYS A 234 -5.75 -10.69 17.16
C LYS A 234 -4.69 -10.20 16.17
N PRO A 235 -4.59 -8.87 15.94
CA PRO A 235 -3.73 -8.32 14.90
C PRO A 235 -2.27 -8.75 15.00
N LEU A 236 -1.71 -8.77 16.22
CA LEU A 236 -0.31 -9.13 16.45
C LEU A 236 0.01 -10.57 16.00
N GLU A 237 -0.89 -11.53 16.26
CA GLU A 237 -0.74 -12.91 15.78
C GLU A 237 -0.76 -12.98 14.24
N LEU A 238 -1.61 -12.19 13.58
CA LEU A 238 -1.70 -12.13 12.12
C LEU A 238 -0.45 -11.50 11.48
N PHE A 239 0.15 -10.50 12.14
CA PHE A 239 1.44 -9.93 11.75
C PHE A 239 2.63 -10.85 12.09
N GLY A 240 2.44 -11.82 12.99
CA GLY A 240 3.49 -12.75 13.43
C GLY A 240 4.48 -12.12 14.41
N VAL A 241 4.04 -11.15 15.21
CA VAL A 241 4.87 -10.44 16.20
C VAL A 241 4.17 -10.42 17.56
N ASN A 242 4.94 -10.24 18.63
CA ASN A 242 4.40 -10.15 20.00
C ASN A 242 4.15 -8.71 20.44
N LYS A 243 4.70 -7.73 19.72
CA LYS A 243 4.58 -6.30 19.99
C LYS A 243 4.66 -5.53 18.69
N LEU A 244 4.06 -4.35 18.67
CA LEU A 244 4.11 -3.42 17.57
C LEU A 244 4.44 -2.04 18.14
N ASP A 245 5.72 -1.69 18.05
CA ASP A 245 6.22 -0.41 18.54
C ASP A 245 6.14 0.64 17.42
N LYS A 246 5.93 1.89 17.79
CA LYS A 246 6.10 3.02 16.88
C LYS A 246 7.59 3.19 16.57
N SER A 247 7.92 3.50 15.30
CA SER A 247 9.31 3.72 14.90
C SER A 247 9.97 4.87 15.66
N MET A 248 11.26 4.70 16.00
CA MET A 248 12.08 5.73 16.62
C MET A 248 12.33 6.93 15.70
N TYR A 249 12.07 6.79 14.39
CA TYR A 249 12.15 7.87 13.40
C TYR A 249 11.33 9.10 13.81
N PHE A 250 10.21 8.85 14.48
CA PHE A 250 9.30 9.89 14.94
C PHE A 250 9.68 10.49 16.31
N ASN A 251 10.78 10.08 16.95
CA ASN A 251 11.18 10.59 18.27
C ASN A 251 11.63 12.06 18.25
N VAL A 252 11.86 12.63 17.06
CA VAL A 252 12.23 14.03 16.88
C VAL A 252 11.09 15.03 17.14
N GLY A 253 9.85 14.54 17.35
CA GLY A 253 8.71 15.40 17.63
C GLY A 253 7.43 14.64 17.99
N PHE A 254 6.33 15.37 18.17
CA PHE A 254 5.05 14.78 18.53
C PHE A 254 4.24 14.39 17.28
N PHE A 255 4.43 13.15 16.82
CA PHE A 255 3.77 12.57 15.64
C PHE A 255 2.82 11.41 16.00
N PRO A 256 1.73 11.63 16.74
CA PRO A 256 0.88 10.55 17.24
C PRO A 256 0.08 9.83 16.13
N LEU A 257 -0.08 10.43 14.94
CA LEU A 257 -0.90 9.90 13.85
C LEU A 257 -0.10 9.38 12.64
N ASN A 258 1.21 9.25 12.80
CA ASN A 258 2.11 8.75 11.76
C ASN A 258 2.33 7.23 11.82
N SER A 259 1.96 6.57 12.92
CA SER A 259 1.89 5.10 13.02
C SER A 259 0.49 4.71 13.47
N ILE A 260 -0.28 4.04 12.61
CA ILE A 260 -1.69 3.71 12.84
C ILE A 260 -1.93 2.21 12.73
N VAL A 261 -2.69 1.67 13.68
CA VAL A 261 -3.26 0.32 13.57
C VAL A 261 -4.74 0.44 13.22
N GLU A 262 -5.17 -0.26 12.19
CA GLU A 262 -6.55 -0.25 11.72
C GLU A 262 -7.10 -1.68 11.60
N VAL A 263 -8.34 -1.89 12.01
CA VAL A 263 -9.06 -3.14 11.81
C VAL A 263 -10.35 -2.83 11.07
N VAL A 264 -10.51 -3.42 9.89
CA VAL A 264 -11.68 -3.25 9.02
C VAL A 264 -12.38 -4.59 8.90
N VAL A 265 -13.68 -4.63 9.16
CA VAL A 265 -14.50 -5.85 9.08
C VAL A 265 -15.64 -5.64 8.09
N LEU A 266 -15.63 -6.41 7.01
CA LEU A 266 -16.69 -6.51 6.01
C LEU A 266 -17.44 -7.82 6.23
N SER A 267 -18.49 -7.77 7.05
CA SER A 267 -19.25 -8.94 7.50
C SER A 267 -20.59 -9.08 6.79
N ASN A 268 -21.03 -10.33 6.54
CA ASN A 268 -22.37 -10.64 6.01
C ASN A 268 -23.49 -10.33 7.02
N ASN A 269 -23.15 -10.22 8.29
CA ASN A 269 -24.07 -9.94 9.40
C ASN A 269 -23.73 -8.60 10.06
N ASP A 270 -24.68 -8.05 10.81
CA ASP A 270 -24.44 -6.89 11.67
C ASP A 270 -23.33 -7.19 12.68
N ILE A 271 -22.43 -6.21 12.85
CA ILE A 271 -21.26 -6.31 13.73
C ILE A 271 -21.42 -5.37 14.93
N THR A 272 -20.99 -5.84 16.09
CA THR A 272 -20.87 -5.02 17.29
C THR A 272 -19.53 -5.32 17.93
N VAL A 273 -18.75 -4.27 18.20
CA VAL A 273 -17.50 -4.39 18.95
C VAL A 273 -17.87 -4.41 20.43
N THR A 274 -17.70 -5.54 21.08
CA THR A 274 -18.03 -5.73 22.51
C THR A 274 -16.83 -5.54 23.43
N ASP A 275 -15.62 -5.70 22.90
CA ASP A 275 -14.35 -5.51 23.62
C ASP A 275 -13.23 -5.16 22.60
N HIS A 276 -12.22 -4.43 23.08
CA HIS A 276 -11.03 -4.03 22.32
C HIS A 276 -9.72 -4.24 23.09
N GLY A 277 -9.75 -4.85 24.29
CA GLY A 277 -8.55 -5.30 25.00
C GLY A 277 -7.62 -4.22 25.59
N GLY A 278 -7.94 -2.93 25.43
CA GLY A 278 -7.27 -1.78 26.07
C GLY A 278 -8.27 -0.79 26.66
N ASN A 279 -7.82 0.37 27.14
CA ASN A 279 -8.74 1.47 27.45
C ASN A 279 -8.92 2.36 26.22
N LEU A 280 -9.90 3.26 26.30
CA LEU A 280 -10.10 4.28 25.29
C LEU A 280 -9.51 5.59 25.80
N ALA A 281 -8.81 6.31 24.92
CA ALA A 281 -8.46 7.68 25.20
C ALA A 281 -9.75 8.47 25.48
N PRO A 282 -9.78 9.34 26.52
CA PRO A 282 -10.94 10.18 26.79
C PRO A 282 -11.35 10.95 25.53
N THR A 283 -12.64 11.09 25.25
CA THR A 283 -13.14 11.75 24.04
C THR A 283 -13.87 13.06 24.34
N THR A 284 -13.95 13.91 23.32
CA THR A 284 -14.71 15.16 23.31
C THR A 284 -15.41 15.33 21.97
N ILE A 285 -16.48 16.13 21.93
CA ILE A 285 -17.18 16.44 20.68
C ILE A 285 -16.61 17.74 20.11
N LYS A 286 -16.08 17.68 18.88
CA LYS A 286 -15.69 18.85 18.09
C LYS A 286 -16.36 18.79 16.73
N ASN A 287 -17.07 19.85 16.34
CA ASN A 287 -17.79 19.94 15.06
C ASN A 287 -18.72 18.74 14.78
N GLY A 288 -19.40 18.24 15.82
CA GLY A 288 -20.29 17.07 15.72
C GLY A 288 -19.59 15.72 15.59
N GLN A 289 -18.25 15.68 15.68
CA GLN A 289 -17.46 14.44 15.66
C GLN A 289 -16.89 14.13 17.04
N VAL A 290 -16.94 12.86 17.43
CA VAL A 290 -16.27 12.36 18.64
C VAL A 290 -14.79 12.18 18.33
N VAL A 291 -13.93 12.92 19.02
CA VAL A 291 -12.48 12.90 18.84
C VAL A 291 -11.78 12.67 20.17
N PRO A 292 -10.54 12.13 20.22
CA PRO A 292 -9.77 12.09 21.45
C PRO A 292 -9.60 13.49 22.05
N ALA A 293 -9.90 13.63 23.34
CA ALA A 293 -9.75 14.85 24.11
C ALA A 293 -8.27 15.18 24.40
N ASP A 294 -7.43 14.13 24.50
CA ASP A 294 -6.01 14.24 24.77
C ASP A 294 -5.24 13.12 24.04
N LEU A 295 -4.39 13.49 23.08
CA LEU A 295 -3.57 12.57 22.29
C LEU A 295 -2.25 12.18 22.97
N THR A 296 -1.95 12.76 24.14
CA THR A 296 -0.75 12.43 24.94
C THR A 296 -1.01 11.30 25.94
N LYS A 297 -2.28 11.02 26.24
CA LYS A 297 -2.68 9.95 27.15
C LYS A 297 -2.90 8.65 26.39
N ALA A 298 -2.45 7.55 26.99
CA ALA A 298 -2.81 6.23 26.52
C ALA A 298 -4.33 6.02 26.63
N GLY A 299 -4.90 5.37 25.61
CA GLY A 299 -6.05 4.49 25.78
C GLY A 299 -5.52 3.11 26.14
#